data_AF-A0A2G2A0B5-F1
#
_entry.id   AF-A0A2G2A0B5-F1
#
_cell.length_a   1.000
_cell.length_b   1.000
_cell.length_c   1.000
_cell.angle_alpha   90.00
_cell.angle_beta   90.00
_cell.angle_gamma   90.00
#
_symmetry.space_group_name_H-M   'P 1'
#
loop_
_entity.id
_entity.type
_entity.pdbx_description
1 polymer ?
#
loop_
_entity_poly.entity_id
_entity_poly.type
_entity_poly.pdbx_seq_one_letter_code
_entity_poly.pdbx_strand_id
1 'polypeptide(L)'
;MTKLLFFVYHSAQIKAPLLAALPIAGKDGTLAGRMIGEGRSESIHAKTGSMTGVSSLVGYVITHHHGTLTFAIMANNFVGGRSPYIRLEDRICEALARV
;
A
#
# COMPACT_ATOMS: atom_id res chain seq x y z
N MET A 1 6.15 -8.87 -7.60
CA MET A 1 5.13 -7.80 -7.59
C MET A 1 5.69 -6.40 -7.78
N THR A 2 6.69 -5.97 -6.99
CA THR A 2 7.30 -4.63 -7.13
C THR A 2 7.85 -4.33 -8.54
N LYS A 3 8.48 -5.31 -9.21
CA LYS A 3 8.92 -5.16 -10.62
C LYS A 3 7.78 -4.79 -11.58
N LEU A 4 6.58 -5.34 -11.39
CA LEU A 4 5.42 -5.00 -12.21
C LEU A 4 4.99 -3.56 -11.94
N LEU A 5 4.82 -3.18 -10.67
CA LEU A 5 4.46 -1.80 -10.31
C LEU A 5 5.48 -0.80 -10.82
N PHE A 6 6.77 -1.12 -10.71
CA PHE A 6 7.84 -0.27 -11.23
C PHE A 6 7.72 -0.10 -12.76
N PHE A 7 7.49 -1.19 -13.49
CA PHE A 7 7.25 -1.14 -14.93
C PHE A 7 6.02 -0.29 -15.28
N VAL A 8 4.89 -0.51 -14.59
CA VAL A 8 3.65 0.25 -14.84
C VAL A 8 3.85 1.74 -14.56
N TYR A 9 4.56 2.09 -13.49
CA TYR A 9 4.82 3.48 -13.13
C TYR A 9 5.60 4.25 -14.21
N HIS A 10 6.41 3.55 -15.00
CA HIS A 10 7.19 4.13 -16.10
C HIS A 10 6.52 3.97 -17.47
N SER A 11 5.31 3.41 -17.54
CA SER A 11 4.57 3.27 -18.78
C SER A 11 3.44 4.30 -18.87
N ALA A 12 3.56 5.21 -19.84
CA ALA A 12 2.63 6.33 -20.04
C ALA A 12 1.17 5.89 -20.26
N GLN A 13 0.96 4.73 -20.88
CA GLN A 13 -0.38 4.24 -21.23
C GLN A 13 -1.15 3.68 -20.03
N ILE A 14 -0.45 3.08 -19.05
CA ILE A 14 -1.08 2.28 -17.98
C ILE A 14 -0.88 2.85 -16.58
N LYS A 15 0.08 3.78 -16.37
CA LYS A 15 0.32 4.42 -15.07
C LYS A 15 -0.95 5.07 -14.51
N ALA A 16 -1.54 5.99 -15.29
CA ALA A 16 -2.69 6.78 -14.87
C ALA A 16 -3.92 5.93 -14.51
N PRO A 17 -4.41 5.01 -15.38
CA PRO A 17 -5.57 4.20 -15.05
C PRO A 17 -5.31 3.27 -13.87
N LEU A 18 -4.11 2.69 -13.74
CA LEU A 18 -3.80 1.82 -12.59
C LEU A 18 -3.76 2.62 -11.28
N LEU A 19 -3.09 3.79 -11.24
CA LEU A 19 -3.04 4.62 -10.04
C LEU A 19 -4.42 5.09 -9.58
N ALA A 20 -5.31 5.40 -10.52
CA ALA A 20 -6.69 5.79 -10.23
C ALA A 20 -7.54 4.63 -9.69
N ALA A 21 -7.22 3.38 -10.06
CA ALA A 21 -7.92 2.19 -9.59
C ALA A 21 -7.45 1.70 -8.20
N LEU A 22 -6.34 2.23 -7.67
CA LEU A 22 -5.82 1.84 -6.37
C LEU A 22 -6.46 2.67 -5.25
N PRO A 23 -6.99 2.02 -4.20
CA PRO A 23 -7.47 2.70 -3.01
C PRO A 23 -6.41 3.63 -2.40
N ILE A 24 -6.89 4.77 -1.90
CA ILE A 24 -6.07 5.83 -1.28
C ILE A 24 -6.17 5.72 0.24
N ALA A 25 -5.02 5.67 0.92
CA ALA A 25 -4.93 5.62 2.38
C ALA A 25 -5.69 6.77 3.05
N GLY A 26 -6.56 6.43 4.00
CA GLY A 26 -7.38 7.38 4.76
C GLY A 26 -8.57 7.97 3.99
N LYS A 27 -8.82 7.54 2.75
CA LYS A 27 -9.86 8.15 1.88
C LYS A 27 -10.81 7.14 1.24
N ASP A 28 -10.29 6.07 0.65
CA ASP A 28 -11.07 5.27 -0.29
C ASP A 28 -10.97 3.75 -0.05
N GLY A 29 -12.04 3.06 -0.43
CA GLY A 29 -12.17 1.62 -0.45
C GLY A 29 -11.68 0.94 0.83
N THR A 30 -10.87 -0.11 0.65
CA THR A 30 -10.36 -0.90 1.78
C THR A 30 -9.30 -0.19 2.63
N LEU A 31 -8.89 1.02 2.25
CA LEU A 31 -7.92 1.83 3.00
C LEU A 31 -8.53 3.06 3.67
N ALA A 32 -9.82 3.33 3.50
CA ALA A 32 -10.50 4.50 4.07
C ALA A 32 -10.32 4.62 5.59
N GLY A 33 -10.28 3.48 6.29
CA GLY A 33 -10.07 3.40 7.74
C GLY A 33 -8.62 3.21 8.19
N ARG A 34 -7.63 3.26 7.28
CA ARG A 34 -6.22 2.92 7.55
C ARG A 34 -5.30 4.11 7.32
N MET A 35 -4.25 4.21 8.14
CA MET A 35 -3.18 5.22 8.00
C MET A 35 -3.71 6.66 7.91
N ILE A 36 -4.70 6.99 8.76
CA ILE A 36 -5.34 8.32 8.85
C ILE A 36 -4.46 9.33 9.62
N GLY A 37 -3.48 8.83 10.37
CA GLY A 37 -2.62 9.62 11.24
C GLY A 37 -1.44 10.29 10.52
N GLU A 38 -0.86 11.29 11.19
CA GLU A 38 0.42 11.95 10.85
C GLU A 38 0.44 12.88 9.61
N GLY A 39 -0.71 13.34 9.11
CA GLY A 39 -0.74 14.27 7.98
C GLY A 39 -0.20 13.67 6.67
N ARG A 40 -0.17 12.33 6.59
CA ARG A 40 0.31 11.55 5.44
C ARG A 40 -0.78 10.70 4.79
N SER A 41 -2.02 10.87 5.24
CA SER A 41 -3.19 10.42 4.49
C SER A 41 -3.04 10.83 3.03
N GLU A 42 -3.43 9.96 2.11
CA GLU A 42 -3.29 10.14 0.67
C GLU A 42 -1.89 9.94 0.05
N SER A 43 -0.82 9.77 0.84
CA SER A 43 0.52 9.48 0.28
C SER A 43 0.67 8.04 -0.25
N ILE A 44 -0.27 7.15 0.06
CA ILE A 44 -0.20 5.73 -0.23
C ILE A 44 -1.41 5.31 -1.09
N HIS A 45 -1.10 4.73 -2.25
CA HIS A 45 -2.07 4.15 -3.18
C HIS A 45 -1.79 2.66 -3.29
N ALA A 46 -2.65 1.81 -2.73
CA ALA A 46 -2.34 0.40 -2.62
C ALA A 46 -3.57 -0.51 -2.64
N LYS A 47 -3.37 -1.73 -3.16
CA LYS A 47 -4.39 -2.77 -3.16
C LYS A 47 -4.20 -3.69 -1.96
N THR A 48 -5.30 -3.95 -1.27
CA THR A 48 -5.38 -4.97 -0.21
C THR A 48 -5.65 -6.36 -0.80
N GLY A 49 -5.05 -7.38 -0.20
CA GLY A 49 -5.36 -8.80 -0.43
C GLY A 49 -5.59 -9.49 0.91
N SER A 50 -6.56 -10.40 0.97
CA SER A 50 -7.00 -11.00 2.23
C SER A 50 -7.65 -12.36 2.02
N MET A 51 -7.17 -13.37 2.74
CA MET A 51 -7.78 -14.70 2.85
C MET A 51 -7.52 -15.24 4.26
N THR A 52 -8.10 -16.39 4.63
CA THR A 52 -7.75 -17.07 5.88
C THR A 52 -6.25 -17.35 5.93
N GLY A 53 -5.58 -16.87 6.98
CA GLY A 53 -4.14 -16.99 7.15
C GLY A 53 -3.28 -16.15 6.20
N VAL A 54 -3.88 -15.20 5.46
CA VAL A 54 -3.17 -14.34 4.50
C VAL A 54 -3.61 -12.88 4.62
N SER A 55 -2.63 -11.97 4.64
CA SER A 55 -2.82 -10.53 4.53
C SER A 55 -1.73 -9.95 3.64
N SER A 56 -2.11 -9.08 2.70
CA SER A 56 -1.14 -8.42 1.83
C SER A 56 -1.55 -7.00 1.49
N LEU A 57 -0.56 -6.14 1.32
CA LEU A 57 -0.71 -4.77 0.85
C LEU A 57 0.39 -4.45 -0.17
N VAL A 58 -0.01 -4.03 -1.36
CA VAL A 58 0.91 -3.83 -2.49
C VAL A 58 0.56 -2.54 -3.21
N GLY A 59 1.53 -1.67 -3.45
CA GLY A 59 1.25 -0.37 -4.06
C GLY A 59 2.42 0.59 -4.13
N TYR A 60 2.06 1.87 -4.18
CA TYR A 60 2.96 3.01 -4.26
C TYR A 60 2.89 3.83 -2.98
N VAL A 61 4.02 4.40 -2.59
CA VAL A 61 4.11 5.37 -1.49
C VAL A 61 4.92 6.57 -1.95
N ILE A 62 4.38 7.77 -1.72
CA ILE A 62 5.07 9.03 -1.94
C ILE A 62 5.88 9.33 -0.67
N THR A 63 7.19 9.40 -0.81
CA THR A 63 8.14 9.61 0.29
C THR A 63 8.56 11.08 0.39
N HIS A 64 9.19 11.51 1.49
CA HIS A 64 9.64 12.90 1.65
C HIS A 64 10.87 13.20 0.81
N HIS A 65 11.80 12.25 0.72
CA HIS A 65 13.11 12.53 0.13
C HIS A 65 13.47 11.69 -1.10
N HIS A 66 12.76 10.59 -1.36
CA HIS A 66 13.12 9.64 -2.41
C HIS A 66 12.09 9.53 -3.55
N GLY A 67 11.09 10.43 -3.58
CA GLY A 67 10.02 10.40 -4.59
C GLY A 67 9.07 9.22 -4.36
N THR A 68 8.51 8.66 -5.44
CA THR A 68 7.58 7.53 -5.34
C THR A 68 8.33 6.20 -5.26
N LEU A 69 8.09 5.43 -4.20
CA LEU A 69 8.57 4.05 -4.07
C LEU A 69 7.45 3.05 -4.40
N THR A 70 7.86 1.84 -4.80
CA THR A 70 6.97 0.68 -4.92
C THR A 70 7.21 -0.27 -3.75
N PHE A 71 6.15 -0.88 -3.23
CA PHE A 71 6.26 -1.85 -2.14
C PHE A 71 5.32 -3.03 -2.33
N ALA A 72 5.66 -4.14 -1.68
CA ALA A 72 4.80 -5.31 -1.57
C ALA A 72 5.04 -5.98 -0.21
N ILE A 73 4.01 -6.01 0.62
CA ILE A 73 4.02 -6.63 1.95
C ILE A 73 3.06 -7.82 1.90
N MET A 74 3.54 -8.99 2.29
CA MET A 74 2.77 -10.23 2.25
C MET A 74 3.05 -11.04 3.51
N ALA A 75 2.02 -11.28 4.30
CA ALA A 75 2.03 -12.16 5.45
C ALA A 75 1.15 -13.38 5.15
N ASN A 76 1.74 -14.57 5.22
CA ASN A 76 1.08 -15.83 4.89
C ASN A 76 1.22 -16.83 6.05
N ASN A 77 0.36 -17.85 6.03
CA ASN A 77 0.41 -19.00 6.93
C ASN A 77 0.35 -18.63 8.42
N PHE A 78 -0.36 -17.56 8.77
CA PHE A 78 -0.60 -17.22 10.17
C PHE A 78 -1.91 -17.83 10.69
N VAL A 79 -1.93 -18.12 11.99
CA VAL A 79 -3.11 -18.60 12.70
C VAL A 79 -3.79 -17.42 13.41
N GLY A 80 -5.12 -17.40 13.39
CA GLY A 80 -5.93 -16.39 14.06
C GLY A 80 -6.27 -15.17 13.19
N GLY A 81 -6.62 -14.07 13.84
CA GLY A 81 -7.11 -12.86 13.18
C GLY A 81 -6.01 -12.11 12.42
N ARG A 82 -6.40 -11.48 11.31
CA ARG A 82 -5.55 -10.66 10.42
C ARG A 82 -5.12 -9.31 11.01
N SER A 83 -5.78 -8.81 12.06
CA SER A 83 -5.58 -7.45 12.58
C SER A 83 -4.13 -7.11 12.97
N PRO A 84 -3.32 -8.00 13.58
CA PRO A 84 -1.91 -7.71 13.86
C PRO A 84 -1.09 -7.47 12.59
N TYR A 85 -1.37 -8.21 11.52
CA TYR A 85 -0.66 -8.11 10.23
C TYR A 85 -1.08 -6.87 9.46
N ILE A 86 -2.36 -6.48 9.51
CA ILE A 86 -2.84 -5.19 8.98
C ILE A 86 -2.10 -4.03 9.65
N ARG A 87 -1.98 -4.05 10.99
CA ARG A 87 -1.24 -3.01 11.74
C ARG A 87 0.25 -3.01 11.39
N LEU A 88 0.84 -4.17 11.13
CA LEU A 88 2.22 -4.26 10.68
C LEU A 88 2.39 -3.66 9.28
N GLU A 89 1.50 -3.99 8.33
CA GLU A 89 1.47 -3.39 7.00
C GLU A 89 1.40 -1.86 7.09
N ASP A 90 0.47 -1.33 7.89
CA ASP A 90 0.26 0.12 8.07
C ASP A 90 1.54 0.78 8.60
N ARG A 91 2.14 0.22 9.65
CA ARG A 91 3.39 0.76 10.25
C ARG A 91 4.56 0.74 9.27
N ILE A 92 4.68 -0.29 8.44
CA ILE A 92 5.72 -0.35 7.41
C ILE A 92 5.48 0.74 6.36
N CYS A 93 4.23 0.91 5.90
CA CYS A 93 3.90 1.95 4.94
C CYS A 93 4.13 3.36 5.49
N GLU A 94 3.77 3.63 6.74
CA GLU A 94 4.03 4.91 7.43
C GLU A 94 5.54 5.16 7.58
N ALA A 95 6.33 4.12 7.87
CA ALA A 95 7.79 4.21 7.91
C ALA A 95 8.39 4.49 6.53
N LEU A 96 7.88 3.85 5.48
CA LEU A 96 8.30 4.12 4.10
C LEU A 96 7.91 5.54 3.65
N ALA A 97 6.76 6.05 4.10
CA ALA A 97 6.35 7.42 3.79
C ALA A 97 7.25 8.47 4.46
N ARG A 98 8.09 8.10 5.44
CA ARG A 98 9.01 8.98 6.17
C ARG A 98 10.39 9.11 5.53
N VAL A 99 10.81 8.15 4.71
CA VAL A 99 12.13 8.19 4.08
C VAL A 99 12.21 9.22 2.97
#